data_AF-X1PWS9-F1
#
_entry.id   AF-X1PWS9-F1
#
_cell.length_a   1.000
_cell.length_b   1.000
_cell.length_c   1.000
_cell.angle_alpha   90.00
_cell.angle_beta   90.00
_cell.angle_gamma   90.00
#
_symmetry.space_group_name_H-M   'P 1'
#
loop_
_entity.id
_entity.type
_entity.pdbx_description
1 polymer ?
#
loop_
_entity_poly.entity_id
_entity_poly.type
_entity_poly.pdbx_seq_one_letter_code
_entity_poly.pdbx_strand_id
1 'polypeptide(L)' 'MLIELRNVSKVYQMGEVQVRALDDVTFGIEEGELTAIMGPSGSGK' A
#
# COMPACT_ATOMS: atom_id res chain seq x y z
N MET A 1 0.28 14.88 10.16
CA MET A 1 0.52 13.93 9.06
C MET A 1 1.39 14.56 7.98
N LEU A 2 2.57 13.98 7.75
CA LEU A 2 3.47 14.33 6.64
C LEU A 2 3.11 13.53 5.38
N ILE A 3 2.72 12.27 5.54
CA ILE A 3 2.24 11.38 4.48
C ILE A 3 0.85 10.88 4.86
N GLU A 4 -0.08 10.86 3.91
CA GLU A 4 -1.44 10.39 4.10
C GLU A 4 -1.95 9.64 2.86
N LEU A 5 -2.46 8.43 3.07
CA LEU A 5 -3.17 7.60 2.11
C LEU A 5 -4.58 7.37 2.65
N ARG A 6 -5.61 7.64 1.84
CA ARG A 6 -7.01 7.39 2.18
C ARG A 6 -7.66 6.50 1.14
N ASN A 7 -8.18 5.37 1.58
CA ASN A 7 -8.95 4.43 0.76
C ASN A 7 -8.24 4.04 -0.55
N VAL A 8 -6.92 3.86 -0.50
CA VAL A 8 -6.09 3.64 -1.68
C VAL A 8 -6.18 2.20 -2.12
N SER A 9 -6.59 2.00 -3.36
CA SER A 9 -6.59 0.69 -4.03
C SER A 9 -5.70 0.72 -5.26
N LYS A 10 -4.99 -0.38 -5.53
CA LYS A 10 -4.16 -0.52 -6.72
C LYS A 10 -4.29 -1.93 -7.27
N VAL A 11 -4.69 -2.00 -8.53
CA VAL A 11 -4.74 -3.24 -9.30
C VAL A 11 -3.71 -3.15 -10.42
N TYR A 12 -2.90 -4.19 -10.57
CA TYR A 12 -2.03 -4.40 -11.71
C TYR A 12 -2.65 -5.43 -12.64
N GLN A 13 -2.69 -5.12 -13.94
CA GLN A 13 -3.06 -6.06 -14.98
C GLN A 13 -1.79 -6.80 -15.43
N MET A 14 -1.75 -8.10 -15.23
CA MET A 14 -0.65 -8.98 -15.62
C MET A 14 -1.17 -10.00 -16.64
N GLY A 15 -1.13 -9.62 -17.92
CA GLY A 15 -1.73 -10.42 -18.99
C GLY A 15 -3.25 -10.54 -18.80
N GLU A 16 -3.75 -11.76 -18.64
CA GLU A 16 -5.17 -12.02 -18.36
C GLU A 16 -5.53 -11.95 -16.86
N VAL A 17 -4.53 -11.90 -15.97
CA VAL A 17 -4.73 -11.92 -14.52
C VAL A 17 -4.72 -10.50 -13.95
N GLN A 18 -5.63 -10.23 -13.02
CA GLN A 18 -5.60 -9.02 -12.19
C GLN A 18 -5.02 -9.33 -10.82
N VAL A 19 -4.04 -8.53 -10.40
CA VAL A 19 -3.46 -8.59 -9.06
C VAL A 19 -3.82 -7.30 -8.33
N ARG A 20 -4.64 -7.43 -7.28
CA ARG A 20 -4.92 -6.32 -6.36
C ARG A 20 -3.79 -6.23 -5.34
N ALA A 21 -2.87 -5.29 -5.56
CA ALA A 21 -1.75 -5.06 -4.68
C ALA A 21 -2.14 -4.26 -3.43
N LEU A 22 -3.06 -3.30 -3.56
CA LEU A 22 -3.65 -2.56 -2.44
C LEU A 22 -5.17 -2.67 -2.53
N ASP A 23 -5.83 -2.92 -1.41
CA ASP A 23 -7.29 -2.97 -1.30
C ASP A 23 -7.75 -2.06 -0.16
N ASP A 24 -8.34 -0.93 -0.52
CA ASP A 24 -8.91 0.07 0.40
C ASP A 24 -7.99 0.48 1.58
N VAL A 25 -6.70 0.69 1.31
CA VAL A 25 -5.70 0.94 2.34
C VAL A 25 -5.75 2.40 2.80
N THR A 26 -5.85 2.60 4.11
CA THR A 26 -5.68 3.90 4.78
C THR A 26 -4.47 3.84 5.69
N PHE A 27 -3.53 4.76 5.51
CA PHE A 27 -2.24 4.76 6.20
C PHE A 27 -1.69 6.19 6.28
N GLY A 28 -0.94 6.50 7.33
CA GLY A 28 -0.31 7.81 7.51
C GLY A 28 1.02 7.69 8.23
N ILE A 29 1.88 8.69 8.02
CA ILE A 29 3.15 8.85 8.72
C ILE A 29 3.24 10.29 9.22
N GLU A 30 3.63 10.46 10.48
CA GLU A 30 3.85 11.76 11.10
C GLU A 30 5.24 12.33 10.77
N GLU A 31 5.38 13.65 10.89
CA GLU A 31 6.68 14.28 10.66
C GLU A 31 7.69 13.83 11.72
N GLY A 32 8.87 13.40 11.27
CA GLY A 32 9.93 12.87 12.14
C GLY A 32 9.76 11.41 12.57
N GLU A 33 8.72 10.71 12.11
CA GLU A 33 8.48 9.31 12.43
C GLU A 33 9.34 8.36 11.57
N LEU A 34 10.03 7.40 12.22
CA LEU A 34 10.73 6.31 11.54
C LEU A 34 9.78 5.11 11.39
N THR A 35 9.34 4.84 10.17
CA THR A 35 8.41 3.74 9.87
C THR A 35 9.06 2.66 9.00
N ALA A 36 8.76 1.39 9.29
CA ALA A 36 9.15 0.25 8.45
C ALA A 36 7.92 -0.60 8.09
N ILE A 37 7.78 -0.94 6.81
CA ILE A 37 6.68 -1.78 6.31
C ILE A 37 7.23 -3.19 6.04
N MET A 38 6.67 -4.21 6.69
CA MET A 38 7.15 -5.60 6.62
C MET A 38 6.05 -6.60 6.25
N GLY A 39 6.44 -7.76 5.71
CA GLY A 39 5.50 -8.81 5.26
C GLY A 39 6.01 -9.65 4.09
N PRO A 40 5.27 -10.70 3.69
CA PRO A 40 5.70 -11.70 2.72
C PRO A 40 5.75 -11.18 1.28
N SER A 41 6.41 -11.91 0.37
CA SER A 41 6.41 -11.56 -1.06
C SER A 41 4.98 -11.46 -1.60
N GLY A 42 4.69 -10.41 -2.39
CA GLY A 42 3.38 -10.17 -2.99
C GLY A 42 2.34 -9.46 -2.10
N SER A 43 2.66 -9.13 -0.85
CA SER A 43 1.68 -8.54 0.10
C SER A 43 1.36 -7.04 -0.08
N GLY A 44 1.88 -6.39 -1.12
CA GLY A 44 1.58 -4.97 -1.39
C GLY A 44 2.27 -3.96 -0.47
N LYS A 45 3.42 -4.34 0.11
CA LYS A 45 4.30 -3.42 0.86
C LYS A 45 4.99 -2.43 -0.05
#